data_AF-A0A377KEH2-F1
#
_entry.id   AF-A0A377KEH2-F1
#
_cell.length_a   1.000
_cell.length_b   1.000
_cell.length_c   1.000
_cell.angle_alpha   90.00
_cell.angle_beta   90.00
_cell.angle_gamma   90.00
#
_symmetry.space_group_name_H-M   'P 1'
#
loop_
_entity.id
_entity.type
_entity.pdbx_description
1 polymer ?
#
loop_
_entity_poly.entity_id
_entity_poly.type
_entity_poly.pdbx_seq_one_letter_code
_entity_poly.pdbx_strand_id
1 'polypeptide(L)'
;MSVGATLDAIKAGLANLKAVPGRLFPIKLAENQLLLDDSYNANVGSMTAAVQVLAEMPGYRVLVVGDMAELGAESEACHVQVGEAAKAAGIDCVLSVGKQSHAISTASGGWRTFFR
;
A
#
# COMPACT_ATOMS: atom_id res chain seq x y z
N MET A 1 12.68 -30.16 3.00
CA MET A 1 11.73 -31.07 3.69
C MET A 1 10.60 -30.22 4.23
N SER A 2 9.35 -30.48 3.84
CA SER A 2 8.15 -29.86 4.42
C SER A 2 7.68 -30.67 5.63
N VAL A 3 6.97 -30.05 6.58
CA VAL A 3 6.64 -30.62 7.91
C VAL A 3 5.36 -31.48 7.96
N GLY A 4 4.88 -31.98 6.82
CA GLY A 4 3.83 -33.02 6.79
C GLY A 4 2.38 -32.59 7.04
N ALA A 5 2.04 -31.30 6.94
CA ALA A 5 0.65 -30.85 7.10
C ALA A 5 -0.27 -31.42 6.00
N THR A 6 -1.46 -31.92 6.38
CA THR A 6 -2.48 -32.37 5.43
C THR A 6 -3.19 -31.18 4.77
N LEU A 7 -3.81 -31.40 3.60
CA LEU A 7 -4.59 -30.35 2.93
C LEU A 7 -5.75 -29.83 3.79
N ASP A 8 -6.39 -30.70 4.58
CA ASP A 8 -7.45 -30.31 5.52
C ASP A 8 -6.92 -29.42 6.64
N ALA A 9 -5.74 -29.72 7.18
CA ALA A 9 -5.09 -28.88 8.18
C ALA A 9 -4.71 -27.50 7.60
N ILE A 10 -4.23 -27.46 6.35
CA ILE A 10 -3.93 -26.20 5.64
C ILE A 10 -5.20 -25.38 5.47
N LYS A 11 -6.30 -25.98 4.99
CA LYS A 11 -7.59 -25.29 4.82
C LYS A 11 -8.12 -24.72 6.13
N ALA A 12 -8.11 -25.51 7.21
CA ALA A 12 -8.57 -25.08 8.53
C ALA A 12 -7.68 -23.97 9.13
N GLY A 13 -6.37 -24.03 8.88
CA GLY A 13 -5.42 -22.99 9.30
C GLY A 13 -5.63 -21.67 8.57
N LEU A 14 -5.76 -21.71 7.23
CA LEU A 14 -5.99 -20.53 6.40
C LEU A 14 -7.31 -19.83 6.73
N ALA A 15 -8.38 -20.59 7.03
CA ALA A 15 -9.69 -20.04 7.36
C ALA A 15 -9.71 -19.22 8.67
N ASN A 16 -8.76 -19.48 9.58
CA ASN A 16 -8.68 -18.82 10.89
C ASN A 16 -7.53 -17.81 10.99
N LEU A 17 -6.92 -17.45 9.85
CA LEU A 17 -5.86 -16.44 9.83
C LEU A 17 -6.40 -15.10 10.32
N LYS A 18 -5.66 -14.51 11.27
CA LYS A 18 -5.87 -13.12 11.67
C LYS A 18 -4.89 -12.24 10.91
N ALA A 19 -5.38 -11.15 10.36
CA ALA A 19 -4.52 -10.14 9.77
C ALA A 19 -3.52 -9.63 10.82
N VAL A 20 -2.28 -9.43 10.39
CA VAL A 20 -1.24 -8.83 11.23
C VAL A 20 -1.42 -7.32 11.15
N PRO A 21 -1.53 -6.59 12.28
CA PRO A 21 -1.59 -5.12 12.25
C PRO A 21 -0.46 -4.52 11.41
N GLY A 22 -0.77 -3.52 10.59
CA GLY A 22 0.18 -2.89 9.67
C GLY A 22 0.50 -3.70 8.40
N ARG A 23 -0.20 -4.80 8.11
CA ARG A 23 -0.09 -5.56 6.84
C ARG A 23 -1.47 -5.73 6.18
N LEU A 24 -1.84 -4.78 5.33
CA LEU A 24 -3.18 -4.67 4.72
C LEU A 24 -4.32 -4.91 5.72
N PHE A 25 -4.19 -4.36 6.93
CA PHE A 25 -5.14 -4.58 8.01
C PHE A 25 -6.40 -3.70 7.82
N PRO A 26 -7.59 -4.29 7.62
CA PRO A 26 -8.80 -3.51 7.36
C PRO A 26 -9.37 -2.91 8.66
N ILE A 27 -9.53 -1.59 8.67
CA ILE A 27 -10.12 -0.82 9.76
C ILE A 27 -11.37 -0.12 9.23
N LYS A 28 -12.54 -0.57 9.66
CA LYS A 28 -13.81 0.11 9.34
C LYS A 28 -13.90 1.39 10.15
N LEU A 29 -13.95 2.53 9.47
CA LEU A 29 -14.08 3.85 10.11
C LEU A 29 -15.55 4.22 10.31
N ALA A 30 -16.36 4.03 9.27
CA ALA A 30 -17.80 4.30 9.26
C ALA A 30 -18.49 3.46 8.17
N GLU A 31 -19.77 3.76 7.90
CA GLU A 31 -20.45 3.21 6.73
C GLU A 31 -19.76 3.68 5.44
N ASN A 32 -19.43 2.75 4.56
CA ASN A 32 -18.70 2.99 3.29
C ASN A 32 -17.33 3.67 3.43
N GLN A 33 -16.73 3.66 4.64
CA GLN A 33 -15.40 4.19 4.90
C GLN A 33 -14.50 3.10 5.46
N LEU A 34 -13.49 2.74 4.68
CA LEU A 34 -12.51 1.71 5.00
C LEU A 34 -11.11 2.31 4.97
N LEU A 35 -10.34 2.04 6.02
CA LEU A 35 -8.90 2.28 6.05
C LEU A 35 -8.20 0.92 5.90
N LEU A 36 -7.22 0.84 5.00
CA LEU A 36 -6.31 -0.29 4.90
C LEU A 36 -4.97 0.12 5.52
N ASP A 37 -4.67 -0.40 6.70
CA ASP A 37 -3.41 -0.14 7.40
C ASP A 37 -2.32 -1.10 6.91
N ASP A 38 -1.43 -0.58 6.08
CA ASP A 38 -0.21 -1.26 5.59
C ASP A 38 1.06 -0.52 6.04
N SER A 39 1.05 0.09 7.23
CA SER A 39 2.10 1.03 7.66
C SER A 39 3.38 0.38 8.22
N TYR A 40 3.53 -0.95 8.16
CA TYR A 40 4.67 -1.64 8.79
C TYR A 40 5.98 -1.48 8.01
N ASN A 41 5.95 -1.64 6.68
CA ASN A 41 7.13 -1.55 5.81
C ASN A 41 6.72 -1.13 4.39
N ALA A 42 7.46 -0.21 3.79
CA ALA A 42 7.26 0.22 2.42
C ALA A 42 8.52 -0.02 1.58
N ASN A 43 8.37 -0.82 0.54
CA ASN A 43 9.31 -0.97 -0.57
C ASN A 43 8.53 -0.96 -1.89
N VAL A 44 9.21 -0.87 -3.04
CA VAL A 44 8.56 -0.74 -4.34
C VAL A 44 7.57 -1.88 -4.60
N GLY A 45 7.92 -3.12 -4.24
CA GLY A 45 7.06 -4.29 -4.44
C GLY A 45 5.80 -4.25 -3.58
N SER A 46 5.94 -4.00 -2.27
CA SER A 46 4.78 -3.92 -1.36
C SER A 46 3.88 -2.74 -1.70
N MET A 47 4.46 -1.58 -2.01
CA MET A 47 3.72 -0.38 -2.40
C MET A 47 2.93 -0.59 -3.69
N THR A 48 3.54 -1.22 -4.69
CA THR A 48 2.85 -1.52 -5.96
C THR A 48 1.70 -2.49 -5.74
N ALA A 49 1.87 -3.50 -4.88
CA ALA A 49 0.79 -4.41 -4.50
C ALA A 49 -0.34 -3.69 -3.74
N ALA A 50 0.00 -2.79 -2.81
CA ALA A 50 -0.98 -1.99 -2.07
C ALA A 50 -1.79 -1.09 -3.00
N VAL A 51 -1.17 -0.51 -4.04
CA VAL A 51 -1.86 0.25 -5.08
C VAL A 51 -2.90 -0.62 -5.81
N GLN A 52 -2.55 -1.84 -6.20
CA GLN A 52 -3.48 -2.76 -6.89
C GLN A 52 -4.66 -3.13 -5.99
N VAL A 53 -4.39 -3.45 -4.71
CA VAL A 53 -5.46 -3.73 -3.74
C VAL A 53 -6.39 -2.53 -3.57
N LEU A 54 -5.84 -1.32 -3.43
CA LEU A 54 -6.64 -0.11 -3.28
C LEU A 54 -7.46 0.20 -4.55
N ALA A 55 -6.93 -0.11 -5.73
CA ALA A 55 -7.62 0.14 -7.00
C ALA A 55 -8.91 -0.68 -7.15
N GLU A 56 -8.96 -1.88 -6.58
CA GLU A 56 -10.12 -2.77 -6.55
C GLU A 56 -11.18 -2.36 -5.49
N MET A 57 -10.85 -1.42 -4.60
CA MET A 57 -11.79 -0.95 -3.57
C MET A 57 -12.87 -0.03 -4.18
N PRO A 58 -14.12 -0.09 -3.67
CA PRO A 58 -15.19 0.77 -4.15
C PRO A 58 -15.02 2.21 -3.66
N GLY A 59 -15.61 3.15 -4.41
CA GLY A 59 -15.71 4.56 -4.02
C GLY A 59 -14.45 5.38 -4.34
N TYR A 60 -14.24 6.44 -3.57
CA TYR A 60 -13.12 7.37 -3.77
C TYR A 60 -11.88 6.86 -3.03
N ARG A 61 -10.82 6.55 -3.78
CA ARG A 61 -9.63 5.88 -3.28
C ARG A 61 -8.51 6.87 -3.02
N VAL A 62 -8.07 6.93 -1.76
CA VAL A 62 -6.99 7.81 -1.31
C VAL A 62 -5.80 6.97 -0.88
N LEU A 63 -4.67 7.16 -1.54
CA LEU A 63 -3.39 6.56 -1.17
C LEU A 63 -2.62 7.55 -0.29
N VAL A 64 -2.35 7.18 0.96
CA VAL A 64 -1.55 8.00 1.90
C VAL A 64 -0.20 7.32 2.11
N VAL A 65 0.89 8.03 1.79
CA VAL A 65 2.23 7.43 1.74
C VAL A 65 3.31 8.25 2.44
N GLY A 66 4.27 7.54 3.02
CA GLY A 66 5.51 8.09 3.55
C GLY A 66 6.71 7.77 2.65
N ASP A 67 7.91 8.15 3.10
CA ASP A 67 9.16 7.80 2.42
C ASP A 67 9.42 6.29 2.52
N MET A 68 9.81 5.67 1.40
CA MET A 68 10.38 4.33 1.39
C MET A 68 11.85 4.38 1.86
N ALA A 69 12.21 3.51 2.80
CA ALA A 69 13.54 3.49 3.41
C ALA A 69 14.56 2.66 2.60
N GLU A 70 15.86 2.89 2.87
CA GLU A 70 16.98 2.05 2.40
C GLU A 70 17.17 1.91 0.88
N LEU A 71 16.62 2.83 0.07
CA LEU A 71 16.70 2.77 -1.39
C LEU A 71 17.98 3.34 -2.02
N GLY A 72 18.83 4.01 -1.23
CA GLY A 72 20.09 4.58 -1.73
C GLY A 72 19.89 5.56 -2.90
N ALA A 73 20.74 5.44 -3.93
CA ALA A 73 20.74 6.34 -5.10
C ALA A 73 19.50 6.19 -5.99
N GLU A 74 18.81 5.05 -5.94
CA GLU A 74 17.63 4.78 -6.76
C GLU A 74 16.33 5.26 -6.11
N SER A 75 16.43 5.87 -4.91
CA SER A 75 15.27 6.30 -4.13
C SER A 75 14.25 7.09 -4.94
N GLU A 76 14.67 8.12 -5.68
CA GLU A 76 13.76 8.93 -6.46
C GLU A 76 13.04 8.11 -7.56
N ALA A 77 13.79 7.31 -8.33
CA ALA A 77 13.22 6.47 -9.38
C ALA A 77 12.21 5.46 -8.83
N CYS A 78 12.51 4.85 -7.69
CA CYS A 78 11.59 3.95 -6.99
C CYS A 78 10.29 4.65 -6.56
N HIS A 79 10.36 5.87 -6.03
CA HIS A 79 9.16 6.64 -5.68
C HIS A 79 8.35 7.04 -6.92
N VAL A 80 9.01 7.42 -8.01
CA VAL A 80 8.33 7.72 -9.29
C VAL A 80 7.58 6.49 -9.81
N GLN A 81 8.20 5.30 -9.80
CA GLN A 81 7.55 4.05 -10.25
C GLN A 81 6.25 3.76 -9.49
N VAL A 82 6.23 3.97 -8.16
CA VAL A 82 5.02 3.78 -7.35
C VAL A 82 3.96 4.82 -7.73
N GLY A 83 4.35 6.08 -7.98
CA GLY A 83 3.43 7.12 -8.42
C GLY A 83 2.83 6.84 -9.80
N GLU A 84 3.62 6.34 -10.75
CA GLU A 84 3.16 5.91 -12.06
C GLU A 84 2.19 4.72 -11.96
N ALA A 85 2.48 3.76 -11.08
CA ALA A 85 1.57 2.65 -10.80
C ALA A 85 0.22 3.15 -10.25
N ALA A 86 0.24 4.10 -9.31
CA ALA A 86 -0.97 4.70 -8.76
C ALA A 86 -1.79 5.44 -9.83
N LYS A 87 -1.13 6.16 -10.74
CA LYS A 87 -1.78 6.81 -11.90
C LYS A 87 -2.42 5.78 -12.83
N ALA A 88 -1.67 4.75 -13.21
CA ALA A 88 -2.14 3.71 -14.12
C ALA A 88 -3.33 2.92 -13.53
N ALA A 89 -3.34 2.72 -12.21
CA ALA A 89 -4.43 2.08 -11.50
C ALA A 89 -5.66 2.97 -11.29
N GLY A 90 -5.60 4.26 -11.67
CA GLY A 90 -6.70 5.19 -11.54
C GLY A 90 -7.03 5.57 -10.10
N ILE A 91 -6.02 5.66 -9.22
CA ILE A 91 -6.21 6.14 -7.84
C ILE A 91 -6.65 7.61 -7.86
N ASP A 92 -7.69 7.93 -7.09
CA ASP A 92 -8.35 9.23 -7.19
C ASP A 92 -7.58 10.36 -6.48
N CYS A 93 -6.82 10.02 -5.42
CA CYS A 93 -5.98 10.96 -4.69
C CYS A 93 -4.74 10.29 -4.10
N VAL A 94 -3.60 10.98 -4.15
CA VAL A 94 -2.37 10.58 -3.47
C VAL A 94 -1.91 11.70 -2.54
N LEU A 95 -1.79 11.39 -1.25
CA LEU A 95 -1.27 12.27 -0.22
C LEU A 95 0.09 11.74 0.22
N SER A 96 1.13 12.56 0.13
CA SER A 96 2.48 12.16 0.55
C SER A 96 3.00 13.01 1.71
N VAL A 97 3.72 12.38 2.62
CA VAL A 97 4.40 13.03 3.75
C VAL A 97 5.83 12.50 3.84
N GLY A 98 6.81 13.38 3.61
CA GLY A 98 8.22 13.01 3.69
C GLY A 98 9.07 13.76 2.67
N LYS A 99 10.37 13.48 2.67
CA LYS A 99 11.36 14.15 1.83
C LYS A 99 11.43 13.60 0.42
N GLN A 100 11.11 12.31 0.23
CA GLN A 100 11.23 11.61 -1.05
C GLN A 100 9.86 11.25 -1.64
N SER A 101 8.87 11.01 -0.78
CA SER A 101 7.51 10.58 -1.14
C SER A 101 6.73 11.59 -1.98
N HIS A 102 7.16 12.85 -2.04
CA HIS A 102 6.58 13.83 -2.97
C HIS A 102 6.62 13.33 -4.42
N ALA A 103 7.66 12.58 -4.81
CA ALA A 103 7.80 12.02 -6.15
C ALA A 103 6.64 11.08 -6.51
N ILE A 104 6.09 10.34 -5.53
CA ILE A 104 4.89 9.50 -5.71
C ILE A 104 3.69 10.38 -6.06
N SER A 105 3.39 11.38 -5.22
CA SER A 105 2.25 12.28 -5.44
C SER A 105 2.35 13.04 -6.77
N THR A 106 3.54 13.54 -7.11
CA THR A 106 3.79 14.24 -8.38
C THR A 106 3.56 13.33 -9.59
N ALA A 107 4.15 12.13 -9.61
CA ALA A 107 4.01 11.19 -10.73
C ALA A 107 2.57 10.67 -10.88
N SER A 108 1.81 10.59 -9.78
CA SER A 108 0.41 10.17 -9.80
C SER A 108 -0.55 11.17 -10.49
N GLY A 109 -0.15 12.44 -10.63
CA GLY A 109 -0.98 13.52 -11.18
C GLY A 109 -1.98 14.12 -10.19
N GLY A 110 -1.89 13.78 -8.89
CA GLY A 110 -2.84 14.18 -7.84
C GLY A 110 -2.19 14.97 -6.69
N TRP A 111 -2.96 15.91 -6.14
CA TRP A 111 -2.51 17.10 -5.40
C TRP A 111 -2.48 16.89 -3.87
N ARG A 112 -1.28 16.80 -3.28
CA ARG A 112 -0.84 17.49 -2.04
C ARG A 112 0.34 16.75 -1.41
N THR A 113 1.49 17.44 -1.39
CA THR A 113 2.63 17.10 -0.54
C THR A 113 2.52 17.89 0.75
N PHE A 114 2.63 17.23 1.90
CA PHE A 114 2.79 17.90 3.18
C PHE A 114 4.26 17.90 3.57
N PHE A 115 4.89 19.07 3.52
CA PHE A 115 6.23 19.27 4.05
C PHE A 115 6.15 19.47 5.57
N ARG A 116 6.99 18.75 6.32
CA ARG A 116 7.31 19.02 7.72
C ARG A 116 8.81 19.24 7.86
#